data_AF-A0A0W0G2K7-F1
#
_entry.id   AF-A0A0W0G2K7-F1
#
_cell.length_a   1.000
_cell.length_b   1.000
_cell.length_c   1.000
_cell.angle_alpha   90.00
_cell.angle_beta   90.00
_cell.angle_gamma   90.00
#
_symmetry.space_group_name_H-M   'P 1'
#
loop_
_entity.id
_entity.type
_entity.pdbx_description
1 polymer ?
#
loop_
_entity_poly.entity_id
_entity_poly.type
_entity_poly.pdbx_seq_one_letter_code
_entity_poly.pdbx_strand_id
1 'polypeptide(L)'
;MSLRFPDLHDQRNQHFVLLQSSIAQSSLPILRSLLAKRPNQTSSKLVLFCFLHPPLNLVDEALVKSDNVVIYDFLDSIPDYNDHWKDPREQMLDVVKNDSTTLDVVIDSVDTLLSDIGSTPETYSFMVSLLSLISSRSKTSRLILTAHPHALITYLAKEYFTFPPPISAAPKFWGVFIPVSEREHETERLVFQGSGSGDTKEMIIEMILRGGSDASGRRKGVERVLEGWDLQNGCAVELSRLSSLSDLWKKKIVEEAAPDPMQNISFNLQLTPSQQEARARVPLPYVLEGRSSSQPAPSSGAILYDPDSADDIDDDDPDEDLDI
;
A
#
# COMPACT_ATOMS: atom_id res chain seq x y z
N MET A 1 4.95 -15.45 -4.60
CA MET A 1 4.39 -15.03 -5.90
C MET A 1 4.57 -13.53 -5.97
N SER A 2 5.49 -13.03 -6.80
CA SER A 2 5.68 -11.58 -6.96
C SER A 2 4.39 -11.06 -7.59
N LEU A 3 3.63 -10.26 -6.84
CA LEU A 3 2.52 -9.50 -7.40
C LEU A 3 3.14 -8.57 -8.42
N ARG A 4 3.00 -8.94 -9.70
CA ARG A 4 3.14 -8.00 -10.81
C ARG A 4 1.81 -7.29 -10.95
N PHE A 5 1.78 -6.11 -11.58
CA PHE A 5 0.60 -5.32 -11.86
C PHE A 5 -0.42 -6.33 -12.35
N PRO A 6 -1.44 -6.64 -11.52
CA PRO A 6 -2.28 -7.77 -11.81
C PRO A 6 -2.76 -7.54 -13.23
N ASP A 7 -2.75 -8.59 -14.06
CA ASP A 7 -3.52 -8.52 -15.30
C ASP A 7 -4.94 -8.25 -14.82
N LEU A 8 -5.32 -6.96 -14.81
CA LEU A 8 -6.55 -6.48 -14.19
C LEU A 8 -7.77 -7.11 -14.89
N HIS A 9 -7.53 -7.63 -16.09
CA HIS A 9 -8.44 -8.44 -16.87
C HIS A 9 -8.67 -9.86 -16.33
N ASP A 10 -7.69 -10.48 -15.68
CA ASP A 10 -7.77 -11.84 -15.14
C ASP A 10 -8.32 -11.88 -13.70
N GLN A 11 -8.23 -10.77 -12.97
CA GLN A 11 -8.69 -10.66 -11.58
C GLN A 11 -10.12 -10.12 -11.50
N ARG A 12 -11.11 -10.87 -12.01
CA ARG A 12 -12.57 -10.54 -11.93
C ARG A 12 -13.14 -10.34 -10.51
N ASN A 13 -12.31 -10.45 -9.47
CA ASN A 13 -12.67 -10.28 -8.06
C ASN A 13 -12.46 -8.84 -7.53
N GLN A 14 -12.16 -7.87 -8.41
CA GLN A 14 -11.97 -6.46 -8.04
C GLN A 14 -13.12 -5.61 -8.58
N HIS A 15 -14.04 -5.20 -7.70
CA HIS A 15 -15.22 -4.38 -8.10
C HIS A 15 -14.92 -2.90 -8.15
N PHE A 16 -13.79 -2.50 -7.57
CA PHE A 16 -13.44 -1.11 -7.45
C PHE A 16 -11.94 -0.94 -7.62
N VAL A 17 -11.59 -0.26 -8.71
CA VAL A 17 -10.25 0.22 -8.99
C VAL A 17 -10.30 1.74 -8.94
N LEU A 18 -9.56 2.34 -8.02
CA LEU A 18 -9.38 3.79 -7.95
C LEU A 18 -8.03 4.15 -8.54
N LEU A 19 -8.02 4.94 -9.61
CA LEU A 19 -6.79 5.50 -10.16
C LEU A 19 -6.59 6.89 -9.57
N GLN A 20 -5.47 7.12 -8.89
CA GLN A 20 -5.10 8.43 -8.35
C GLN A 20 -4.02 9.06 -9.25
N SER A 21 -4.32 10.27 -9.70
CA SER A 21 -3.41 11.14 -10.44
C SER A 21 -2.95 12.29 -9.54
N SER A 22 -1.85 12.92 -9.92
CA SER A 22 -1.45 14.23 -9.43
C SER A 22 -1.07 15.13 -10.61
N ILE A 23 -0.85 16.42 -10.36
CA ILE A 23 -0.32 17.34 -11.37
C ILE A 23 1.11 16.91 -11.77
N ALA A 24 1.87 16.32 -10.85
CA ALA A 24 3.21 15.80 -11.09
C ALA A 24 3.24 14.54 -11.99
N GLN A 25 2.20 13.69 -11.89
CA GLN A 25 2.11 12.44 -12.65
C GLN A 25 0.65 12.00 -12.85
N SER A 26 0.24 11.88 -14.12
CA SER A 26 -1.11 11.41 -14.48
C SER A 26 -1.19 9.88 -14.56
N SER A 27 -2.28 9.30 -14.06
CA SER A 27 -2.65 7.89 -14.21
C SER A 27 -3.42 7.60 -15.51
N LEU A 28 -3.67 8.61 -16.34
CA LEU A 28 -4.37 8.47 -17.62
C LEU A 28 -3.78 7.40 -18.55
N PRO A 29 -2.44 7.26 -18.68
CA PRO A 29 -1.85 6.19 -19.51
C PRO A 29 -2.17 4.79 -19.00
N ILE A 30 -2.33 4.62 -17.67
CA ILE A 30 -2.74 3.36 -17.06
C ILE A 30 -4.18 3.06 -17.48
N LEU A 31 -5.08 4.03 -17.32
CA LEU A 31 -6.49 3.90 -17.73
C LEU A 31 -6.61 3.49 -19.20
N ARG A 32 -5.89 4.18 -20.10
CA ARG A 32 -5.86 3.84 -21.54
C ARG A 32 -5.40 2.41 -21.78
N SER A 33 -4.33 1.97 -21.12
CA SER A 33 -3.85 0.59 -21.28
C SER A 33 -4.87 -0.43 -20.76
N LEU A 34 -5.62 -0.12 -19.70
CA LEU A 34 -6.66 -1.00 -19.19
C LEU A 34 -7.83 -1.10 -20.16
N LEU A 35 -8.23 0.01 -20.77
CA LEU A 35 -9.31 0.00 -21.76
C LEU A 35 -8.88 -0.73 -23.04
N ALA A 36 -7.63 -0.54 -23.48
CA ALA A 36 -7.10 -1.14 -24.71
C ALA A 36 -6.85 -2.66 -24.61
N LYS A 37 -6.45 -3.17 -23.44
CA LYS A 37 -6.16 -4.60 -23.22
C LYS A 37 -7.38 -5.44 -22.86
N ARG A 38 -8.58 -4.84 -22.90
CA ARG A 38 -9.83 -5.54 -22.64
C ARG A 38 -9.95 -6.75 -23.59
N PRO A 39 -10.14 -7.97 -23.08
CA PRO A 39 -10.21 -9.14 -23.94
C PRO A 39 -11.38 -9.01 -24.93
N ASN A 40 -11.14 -9.24 -26.23
CA ASN A 40 -12.19 -9.24 -27.27
C ASN A 40 -13.34 -10.25 -27.00
N GLN A 41 -13.15 -11.15 -26.03
CA GLN A 41 -14.10 -12.18 -25.62
C GLN A 41 -14.74 -11.92 -24.24
N THR A 42 -14.62 -10.72 -23.66
CA THR A 42 -15.35 -10.41 -22.42
C THR A 42 -16.84 -10.31 -22.71
N SER A 43 -17.67 -11.08 -22.00
CA SER A 43 -19.13 -10.92 -22.00
C SER A 43 -19.61 -9.65 -21.29
N SER A 44 -18.68 -8.82 -20.78
CA SER A 44 -19.02 -7.58 -20.12
C SER A 44 -19.21 -6.44 -21.11
N LYS A 45 -20.12 -5.52 -20.80
CA LYS A 45 -20.31 -4.27 -21.54
C LYS A 45 -19.56 -3.13 -20.82
N LEU A 46 -18.86 -2.30 -21.58
CA LEU A 46 -18.14 -1.13 -21.05
C LEU A 46 -19.09 0.06 -21.07
N VAL A 47 -19.21 0.73 -19.92
CA VAL A 47 -19.92 2.00 -19.79
C VAL A 47 -18.90 3.04 -19.36
N LEU A 48 -18.61 3.99 -20.24
CA LEU A 48 -17.64 5.05 -20.01
C LEU A 48 -18.36 6.38 -19.82
N PHE A 49 -18.18 7.01 -18.66
CA PHE A 49 -18.64 8.35 -18.34
C PHE A 49 -17.45 9.31 -18.40
N CYS A 50 -17.49 10.25 -19.34
CA CYS A 50 -16.44 11.23 -19.59
C CYS A 50 -16.84 12.60 -19.06
N PHE A 51 -16.13 13.09 -18.05
CA PHE A 51 -16.31 14.40 -17.42
C PHE A 51 -15.15 15.35 -17.69
N LEU A 52 -13.92 14.83 -17.82
CA LEU A 52 -12.70 15.62 -17.91
C LEU A 52 -11.94 15.39 -19.22
N HIS A 53 -12.06 14.19 -19.80
CA HIS A 53 -11.32 13.79 -20.99
C HIS A 53 -12.27 13.42 -22.14
N PRO A 54 -12.02 13.93 -23.36
CA PRO A 54 -12.72 13.47 -24.54
C PRO A 54 -12.65 11.95 -24.69
N PRO A 55 -13.71 11.27 -25.17
CA PRO A 55 -13.69 9.83 -25.33
C PRO A 55 -12.50 9.30 -26.13
N LEU A 56 -12.10 9.99 -27.20
CA LEU A 56 -10.94 9.63 -28.03
C LEU A 56 -9.59 9.79 -27.31
N ASN A 57 -9.55 10.54 -26.19
CA ASN A 57 -8.40 10.57 -25.31
C ASN A 57 -8.35 9.38 -24.35
N LEU A 58 -9.34 8.50 -24.33
CA LEU A 58 -9.41 7.35 -23.44
C LEU A 58 -9.42 6.03 -24.21
N VAL A 59 -10.12 6.02 -25.34
CA VAL A 59 -10.36 4.82 -26.16
C VAL A 59 -10.16 5.10 -27.64
N ASP A 60 -9.65 4.10 -28.35
CA ASP A 60 -9.41 4.18 -29.79
C ASP A 60 -10.73 4.17 -30.58
N GLU A 61 -10.75 4.70 -31.80
CA GLU A 61 -11.96 4.73 -32.65
C GLU A 61 -12.60 3.35 -32.87
N ALA A 62 -11.78 2.30 -32.93
CA ALA A 62 -12.26 0.93 -33.09
C ALA A 62 -13.11 0.49 -31.89
N LEU A 63 -12.72 0.90 -30.67
CA LEU A 63 -13.44 0.57 -29.45
C LEU A 63 -14.70 1.43 -29.30
N VAL A 64 -14.67 2.70 -29.71
CA VAL A 64 -15.84 3.58 -29.76
C VAL A 64 -16.96 3.00 -30.64
N LYS A 65 -16.60 2.33 -31.74
CA LYS A 65 -17.54 1.73 -32.70
C LYS A 65 -18.04 0.33 -32.29
N SER A 66 -17.59 -0.20 -31.15
CA SER A 66 -17.96 -1.54 -30.68
C SER A 66 -19.35 -1.54 -30.02
N ASP A 67 -20.19 -2.54 -30.36
CA ASP A 67 -21.53 -2.70 -29.77
C ASP A 67 -21.51 -2.92 -28.25
N ASN A 68 -20.38 -3.39 -27.70
CA ASN A 68 -20.19 -3.66 -26.28
C ASN A 68 -19.61 -2.47 -25.50
N VAL A 69 -19.62 -1.28 -26.11
CA VAL A 69 -19.10 -0.04 -25.52
C VAL A 69 -20.16 1.05 -25.62
N VAL A 70 -20.49 1.65 -24.49
CA VAL A 70 -21.41 2.79 -24.42
C VAL A 70 -20.68 3.94 -23.75
N ILE A 71 -20.72 5.10 -24.40
CA ILE A 71 -20.00 6.29 -23.97
C ILE A 71 -21.03 7.38 -23.69
N TYR A 72 -20.90 8.01 -22.53
CA TYR A 72 -21.64 9.19 -22.12
C TYR A 72 -20.64 10.34 -21.98
N ASP A 73 -20.75 11.30 -22.89
CA ASP A 73 -19.88 12.47 -22.93
C ASP A 73 -20.56 13.65 -22.22
N PHE A 74 -19.98 14.08 -21.10
CA PHE A 74 -20.47 15.18 -20.26
C PHE A 74 -19.54 16.40 -20.27
N LEU A 75 -18.55 16.46 -21.16
CA LEU A 75 -17.58 17.57 -21.21
C LEU A 75 -18.23 18.95 -21.32
N ASP A 76 -19.31 19.06 -22.09
CA ASP A 76 -20.05 20.31 -22.29
C ASP A 76 -21.18 20.51 -21.26
N SER A 77 -21.41 19.53 -20.38
CA SER A 77 -22.49 19.53 -19.38
C SER A 77 -22.04 20.09 -18.04
N ILE A 78 -21.63 21.37 -18.04
CA ILE A 78 -21.07 22.05 -16.87
C ILE A 78 -22.16 22.84 -16.11
N PRO A 79 -22.31 22.67 -14.78
CA PRO A 79 -23.27 23.44 -13.98
C PRO A 79 -23.01 24.95 -14.10
N ASP A 80 -24.06 25.76 -14.11
CA ASP A 80 -24.00 27.23 -14.20
C ASP A 80 -23.40 27.84 -15.48
N TYR A 81 -22.91 27.02 -16.43
CA TYR A 81 -22.38 27.49 -17.72
C TYR A 81 -23.30 27.23 -18.90
N ASN A 82 -24.31 26.35 -18.76
CA ASN A 82 -25.29 26.10 -19.79
C ASN A 82 -26.72 26.08 -19.22
N ASP A 83 -27.70 26.60 -19.97
CA ASP A 83 -29.12 26.67 -19.56
C ASP A 83 -29.82 25.29 -19.59
N HIS A 84 -29.08 24.25 -19.98
CA HIS A 84 -29.60 22.90 -20.21
C HIS A 84 -28.95 21.86 -19.30
N TRP A 85 -28.24 22.32 -18.27
CA TRP A 85 -27.48 21.45 -17.40
C TRP A 85 -28.45 20.53 -16.68
N LYS A 86 -28.11 19.24 -16.69
CA LYS A 86 -28.84 18.23 -15.95
C LYS A 86 -27.83 17.46 -15.13
N ASP A 87 -28.16 17.29 -13.87
CA ASP A 87 -27.40 16.44 -12.98
C ASP A 87 -27.30 15.01 -13.58
N PRO A 88 -26.08 14.52 -13.86
CA PRO A 88 -25.89 13.25 -14.54
C PRO A 88 -26.13 12.05 -13.61
N ARG A 89 -26.24 12.24 -12.29
CA ARG A 89 -26.31 11.15 -11.30
C ARG A 89 -27.47 10.20 -11.54
N GLU A 90 -28.68 10.72 -11.79
CA GLU A 90 -29.86 9.88 -12.05
C GLU A 90 -29.68 9.06 -13.32
N GLN A 91 -29.20 9.69 -14.39
CA GLN A 91 -28.90 9.01 -15.65
C GLN A 91 -27.87 7.90 -15.47
N MET A 92 -26.78 8.15 -14.74
CA MET A 92 -25.74 7.16 -14.48
C MET A 92 -26.28 5.95 -13.70
N LEU A 93 -27.08 6.20 -12.66
CA LEU A 93 -27.69 5.12 -11.87
C LEU A 93 -28.67 4.30 -12.71
N ASP A 94 -29.51 4.94 -13.52
CA ASP A 94 -30.47 4.25 -14.38
C ASP A 94 -29.79 3.38 -15.42
N VAL A 95 -28.70 3.86 -16.04
CA VAL A 95 -27.90 3.09 -16.99
C VAL A 95 -27.35 1.81 -16.34
N VAL A 96 -26.78 1.92 -15.14
CA VAL A 96 -26.18 0.77 -14.43
C VAL A 96 -27.24 -0.17 -13.86
N LYS A 97 -28.39 0.35 -13.44
CA LYS A 97 -29.49 -0.41 -12.84
C LYS A 97 -30.29 -1.20 -13.86
N ASN A 98 -30.56 -0.62 -15.03
CA ASN A 98 -31.42 -1.24 -16.04
C ASN A 98 -30.70 -2.27 -16.93
N ASP A 99 -29.38 -2.31 -16.89
CA ASP A 99 -28.60 -3.29 -17.65
C ASP A 99 -28.36 -4.56 -16.81
N SER A 100 -28.81 -5.71 -17.31
CA SER A 100 -28.68 -7.01 -16.64
C SER A 100 -27.37 -7.72 -16.94
N THR A 101 -26.55 -7.19 -17.84
CA THR A 101 -25.25 -7.76 -18.21
C THR A 101 -24.18 -7.49 -17.14
N THR A 102 -23.02 -8.14 -17.28
CA THR A 102 -21.84 -7.76 -16.51
C THR A 102 -21.32 -6.42 -17.04
N LEU A 103 -21.18 -5.42 -16.18
CA LEU A 103 -20.74 -4.08 -16.59
C LEU A 103 -19.33 -3.77 -16.09
N ASP A 104 -18.50 -3.22 -16.97
CA ASP A 104 -17.30 -2.50 -16.60
C ASP A 104 -17.64 -1.01 -16.66
N VAL A 105 -17.76 -0.36 -15.50
CA VAL A 105 -18.11 1.07 -15.42
C VAL A 105 -16.86 1.89 -15.16
N VAL A 106 -16.62 2.89 -16.00
CA VAL A 106 -15.48 3.80 -15.89
C VAL A 106 -15.98 5.23 -15.78
N ILE A 107 -15.47 5.94 -14.78
CA ILE A 107 -15.63 7.38 -14.60
C ILE A 107 -14.23 7.97 -14.67
N ASP A 108 -13.99 8.84 -15.64
CA ASP A 108 -12.65 9.38 -15.90
C ASP A 108 -12.17 10.37 -14.81
N SER A 109 -13.09 11.14 -14.21
CA SER A 109 -12.79 12.10 -13.15
C SER A 109 -13.92 12.20 -12.13
N VAL A 110 -13.70 11.62 -10.96
CA VAL A 110 -14.58 11.80 -9.79
C VAL A 110 -14.42 13.20 -9.19
N ASP A 111 -13.25 13.84 -9.36
CA ASP A 111 -13.01 15.21 -8.89
C ASP A 111 -13.88 16.24 -9.63
N THR A 112 -14.08 16.05 -10.94
CA THR A 112 -14.98 16.90 -11.73
C THR A 112 -16.42 16.71 -11.26
N LEU A 113 -16.85 15.46 -11.07
CA LEU A 113 -18.17 15.16 -10.53
C LEU A 113 -18.38 15.76 -9.11
N LEU A 114 -17.36 15.70 -8.25
CA LEU A 114 -17.39 16.34 -6.94
C LEU A 114 -17.54 17.86 -7.05
N SER A 115 -16.81 18.49 -7.97
CA SER A 115 -16.90 19.92 -8.24
C SER A 115 -18.31 20.30 -8.70
N ASP A 116 -18.89 19.50 -9.59
CA ASP A 116 -20.24 19.75 -10.14
C ASP A 116 -21.34 19.58 -9.09
N ILE A 117 -21.22 18.56 -8.23
CA ILE A 117 -22.17 18.32 -7.12
C ILE A 117 -22.00 19.39 -6.03
N GLY A 118 -20.78 19.88 -5.81
CA GLY A 118 -20.46 20.88 -4.78
C GLY A 118 -20.50 20.34 -3.34
N SER A 119 -20.62 19.02 -3.17
CA SER A 119 -20.80 18.38 -1.85
C SER A 119 -20.11 17.02 -1.77
N THR A 120 -19.09 16.91 -0.90
CA THR A 120 -18.37 15.66 -0.65
C THR A 120 -19.28 14.54 -0.12
N PRO A 121 -20.17 14.77 0.87
CA PRO A 121 -21.06 13.72 1.37
C PRO A 121 -22.03 13.18 0.31
N GLU A 122 -22.56 14.05 -0.55
CA GLU A 122 -23.48 13.66 -1.61
C GLU A 122 -22.75 12.89 -2.73
N THR A 123 -21.55 13.34 -3.10
CA THR A 123 -20.69 12.62 -4.05
C THR A 123 -20.33 11.24 -3.52
N TYR A 124 -19.92 11.14 -2.26
CA TYR A 124 -19.64 9.87 -1.61
C TYR A 124 -20.86 8.94 -1.61
N SER A 125 -22.03 9.45 -1.22
CA SER A 125 -23.27 8.68 -1.18
C SER A 125 -23.64 8.16 -2.58
N PHE A 126 -23.50 9.00 -3.61
CA PHE A 126 -23.71 8.61 -5.00
C PHE A 126 -22.75 7.48 -5.43
N MET A 127 -21.45 7.62 -5.16
CA MET A 127 -20.45 6.61 -5.49
C MET A 127 -20.71 5.28 -4.78
N VAL A 128 -21.16 5.31 -3.52
CA VAL A 128 -21.56 4.12 -2.76
C VAL A 128 -22.79 3.46 -3.39
N SER A 129 -23.80 4.23 -3.80
CA SER A 129 -24.98 3.70 -4.49
C SER A 129 -24.62 3.03 -5.81
N LEU A 130 -23.80 3.69 -6.63
CA LEU A 130 -23.32 3.15 -7.90
C LEU A 130 -22.51 1.86 -7.70
N LEU A 131 -21.55 1.88 -6.76
CA LEU A 131 -20.74 0.71 -6.44
C LEU A 131 -21.58 -0.44 -5.88
N SER A 132 -22.64 -0.16 -5.11
CA SER A 132 -23.53 -1.20 -4.58
C SER A 132 -24.30 -1.91 -5.70
N LEU A 133 -24.76 -1.17 -6.72
CA LEU A 133 -25.39 -1.76 -7.91
C LEU A 133 -24.41 -2.66 -8.68
N ILE A 134 -23.17 -2.22 -8.85
CA ILE A 134 -22.12 -2.99 -9.55
C ILE A 134 -21.75 -4.23 -8.72
N SER A 135 -21.45 -4.05 -7.44
CA SER A 135 -20.94 -5.08 -6.51
C SER A 135 -21.99 -6.15 -6.17
N SER A 136 -23.28 -5.86 -6.35
CA SER A 136 -24.35 -6.87 -6.28
C SER A 136 -24.09 -8.07 -7.21
N ARG A 137 -23.20 -7.92 -8.20
CA ARG A 137 -22.84 -8.90 -9.22
C ARG A 137 -21.61 -9.79 -8.88
N SER A 138 -21.21 -9.87 -7.58
CA SER A 138 -20.35 -10.89 -6.89
C SER A 138 -18.91 -10.53 -6.43
N LYS A 139 -18.67 -10.53 -5.09
CA LYS A 139 -17.39 -10.42 -4.29
C LYS A 139 -16.51 -9.17 -4.39
N THR A 140 -16.56 -8.30 -3.38
CA THR A 140 -15.81 -7.02 -3.30
C THR A 140 -14.35 -7.14 -2.84
N SER A 141 -13.43 -6.50 -3.55
CA SER A 141 -12.09 -6.10 -3.10
C SER A 141 -11.73 -4.75 -3.72
N ARG A 142 -10.94 -3.94 -3.01
CA ARG A 142 -10.57 -2.57 -3.41
C ARG A 142 -9.10 -2.55 -3.83
N LEU A 143 -8.86 -2.14 -5.07
CA LEU A 143 -7.55 -1.79 -5.57
C LEU A 143 -7.47 -0.27 -5.75
N ILE A 144 -6.36 0.32 -5.32
CA ILE A 144 -6.04 1.72 -5.60
C ILE A 144 -4.70 1.71 -6.34
N LEU A 145 -4.64 2.38 -7.47
CA LEU A 145 -3.43 2.59 -8.24
C LEU A 145 -3.08 4.06 -8.19
N THR A 146 -1.92 4.39 -7.65
CA THR A 146 -1.43 5.76 -7.56
C THR A 146 -0.21 5.89 -8.44
N ALA A 147 -0.23 6.87 -9.36
CA ALA A 147 0.90 7.15 -10.23
C ALA A 147 1.84 8.16 -9.57
N HIS A 148 3.13 7.82 -9.51
CA HIS A 148 4.20 8.61 -8.92
C HIS A 148 5.29 8.90 -9.95
N PRO A 149 5.92 10.09 -9.92
CA PRO A 149 7.06 10.39 -10.76
C PRO A 149 8.31 9.64 -10.27
N HIS A 150 9.19 9.21 -11.19
CA HIS A 150 10.45 8.56 -10.82
C HIS A 150 11.38 9.45 -9.98
N ALA A 151 11.21 10.77 -10.07
CA ALA A 151 11.91 11.77 -9.26
C ALA A 151 11.73 11.52 -7.75
N LEU A 152 10.56 11.03 -7.33
CA LEU A 152 10.28 10.69 -5.93
C LEU A 152 11.25 9.61 -5.42
N ILE A 153 11.39 8.50 -6.14
CA ILE A 153 12.31 7.43 -5.73
C ILE A 153 13.76 7.88 -5.76
N THR A 154 14.13 8.69 -6.74
CA THR A 154 15.48 9.27 -6.83
C THR A 154 15.78 10.16 -5.63
N TYR A 155 14.80 10.96 -5.19
CA TYR A 155 14.89 11.82 -4.02
C TYR A 155 15.02 11.00 -2.73
N LEU A 156 14.18 9.99 -2.53
CA LEU A 156 14.28 9.08 -1.38
C LEU A 156 15.66 8.41 -1.27
N ALA A 157 16.20 7.96 -2.39
CA ALA A 157 17.51 7.33 -2.44
C ALA A 157 18.68 8.30 -2.14
N LYS A 158 18.55 9.58 -2.53
CA LYS A 158 19.60 10.60 -2.35
C LYS A 158 19.56 11.28 -0.99
N GLU A 159 18.38 11.71 -0.56
CA GLU A 159 18.23 12.51 0.66
C GLU A 159 17.96 11.66 1.91
N TYR A 160 17.29 10.52 1.75
CA TYR A 160 16.93 9.63 2.87
C TYR A 160 17.74 8.33 2.88
N PHE A 161 18.69 8.15 1.95
CA PHE A 161 19.45 6.90 1.75
C PHE A 161 18.56 5.66 1.76
N THR A 162 17.35 5.82 1.22
CA THR A 162 16.29 4.82 1.27
C THR A 162 15.98 4.38 -0.15
N PHE A 163 16.50 3.21 -0.51
CA PHE A 163 16.39 2.66 -1.86
C PHE A 163 15.19 1.71 -1.94
N PRO A 164 14.58 1.54 -3.12
CA PRO A 164 13.54 0.53 -3.29
C PRO A 164 14.06 -0.87 -2.91
N PRO A 165 13.20 -1.74 -2.35
CA PRO A 165 13.56 -3.14 -2.10
C PRO A 165 13.98 -3.84 -3.41
N PRO A 166 14.96 -4.76 -3.37
CA PRO A 166 15.57 -5.34 -2.17
C PRO A 166 16.79 -4.55 -1.63
N ILE A 167 17.16 -3.38 -2.19
CA ILE A 167 18.39 -2.67 -1.79
C ILE A 167 18.30 -2.17 -0.33
N SER A 168 17.15 -1.63 0.07
CA SER A 168 16.86 -1.34 1.47
C SER A 168 15.78 -2.28 1.99
N ALA A 169 15.80 -2.54 3.31
CA ALA A 169 14.77 -3.33 3.98
C ALA A 169 13.38 -2.72 3.72
N ALA A 170 12.41 -3.56 3.33
CA ALA A 170 11.06 -3.11 2.99
C ALA A 170 10.39 -2.26 4.09
N PRO A 171 10.47 -2.61 5.40
CA PRO A 171 9.88 -1.78 6.45
C PRO A 171 10.47 -0.36 6.49
N LYS A 172 11.80 -0.24 6.34
CA LYS A 172 12.49 1.06 6.27
C LYS A 172 12.03 1.85 5.04
N PHE A 173 11.98 1.19 3.88
CA PHE A 173 11.53 1.83 2.65
C PHE A 173 10.10 2.39 2.78
N TRP A 174 9.14 1.56 3.19
CA TRP A 174 7.74 1.98 3.32
C TRP A 174 7.54 3.04 4.40
N GLY A 175 8.28 2.97 5.51
CA GLY A 175 8.24 3.97 6.58
C GLY A 175 8.65 5.38 6.14
N VAL A 176 9.48 5.49 5.09
CA VAL A 176 9.85 6.79 4.50
C VAL A 176 9.01 7.12 3.27
N PHE A 177 8.78 6.15 2.39
CA PHE A 177 8.06 6.35 1.13
C PHE A 177 6.65 6.91 1.38
N ILE A 178 5.85 6.27 2.24
CA ILE A 178 4.44 6.63 2.47
C ILE A 178 4.26 8.09 2.90
N PRO A 179 4.90 8.59 3.98
CA PRO A 179 4.70 9.97 4.41
C PRO A 179 5.30 10.99 3.43
N VAL A 180 6.23 10.60 2.55
CA VAL A 180 6.76 11.50 1.52
C VAL A 180 5.82 11.53 0.31
N SER A 181 5.33 10.38 -0.15
CA SER A 181 4.44 10.28 -1.31
C SER A 181 3.08 10.94 -1.08
N GLU A 182 2.59 10.93 0.17
CA GLU A 182 1.34 11.59 0.56
C GLU A 182 1.45 13.12 0.67
N ARG A 183 2.67 13.69 0.63
CA ARG A 183 2.90 15.13 0.60
C ARG A 183 2.95 15.64 -0.84
N GLU A 184 1.77 15.89 -1.41
CA GLU A 184 1.62 16.31 -2.82
C GLU A 184 2.53 17.47 -3.20
N HIS A 185 2.57 18.54 -2.40
CA HIS A 185 3.41 19.72 -2.69
C HIS A 185 4.91 19.38 -2.77
N GLU A 186 5.42 18.42 -1.99
CA GLU A 186 6.82 18.01 -2.06
C GLU A 186 7.06 17.23 -3.36
N THR A 187 6.18 16.30 -3.71
CA THR A 187 6.27 15.52 -4.96
C THR A 187 6.20 16.42 -6.19
N GLU A 188 5.29 17.40 -6.19
CA GLU A 188 5.19 18.42 -7.23
C GLU A 188 6.45 19.28 -7.30
N ARG A 189 6.99 19.69 -6.14
CA ARG A 189 8.23 20.44 -6.08
C ARG A 189 9.39 19.69 -6.72
N LEU A 190 9.50 18.38 -6.49
CA LEU A 190 10.54 17.53 -7.09
C LEU A 190 10.47 17.51 -8.63
N VAL A 191 9.28 17.62 -9.20
CA VAL A 191 9.07 17.64 -10.66
C VAL A 191 9.25 19.04 -11.23
N PHE A 192 8.62 20.05 -10.61
CA PHE A 192 8.53 21.40 -11.16
C PHE A 192 9.71 22.32 -10.82
N GLN A 193 10.51 22.03 -9.79
CA GLN A 193 11.75 22.79 -9.53
C GLN A 193 12.92 22.38 -10.45
N GLY A 194 12.76 21.32 -11.25
CA GLY A 194 13.70 20.90 -12.28
C GLY A 194 13.34 21.46 -13.67
N SER A 195 13.37 20.61 -14.70
CA SER A 195 13.11 20.95 -16.11
C SER A 195 11.64 21.30 -16.44
N GLY A 196 10.77 21.43 -15.45
CA GLY A 196 9.41 21.96 -15.61
C GLY A 196 8.36 21.03 -16.24
N SER A 197 8.64 19.74 -16.41
CA SER A 197 7.66 18.76 -16.91
C SER A 197 7.87 17.41 -16.21
N GLY A 198 6.77 16.75 -15.84
CA GLY A 198 6.78 15.35 -15.44
C GLY A 198 7.41 14.47 -16.53
N ASP A 199 7.89 13.28 -16.15
CA ASP A 199 8.49 12.36 -17.10
C ASP A 199 7.42 11.79 -18.04
N THR A 200 7.73 11.80 -19.34
CA THR A 200 6.85 11.35 -20.41
C THR A 200 7.15 9.93 -20.87
N LYS A 201 8.21 9.30 -20.33
CA LYS A 201 8.66 7.96 -20.75
C LYS A 201 8.36 6.89 -19.73
N GLU A 202 8.52 7.20 -18.45
CA GLU A 202 8.40 6.23 -17.37
C GLU A 202 7.66 6.83 -16.20
N MET A 203 6.96 5.98 -15.45
CA MET A 203 6.40 6.36 -14.15
C MET A 203 6.43 5.18 -13.19
N ILE A 204 6.10 5.44 -11.94
CA ILE A 204 6.04 4.45 -10.89
C ILE A 204 4.59 4.30 -10.47
N ILE A 205 4.15 3.05 -10.34
CA ILE A 205 2.80 2.73 -9.90
C ILE A 205 2.90 2.17 -8.49
N GLU A 206 2.25 2.84 -7.55
CA GLU A 206 1.93 2.27 -6.26
C GLU A 206 0.57 1.57 -6.33
N MET A 207 0.55 0.32 -5.92
CA MET A 207 -0.66 -0.48 -5.84
C MET A 207 -0.99 -0.75 -4.38
N ILE A 208 -2.20 -0.39 -3.98
CA ILE A 208 -2.73 -0.66 -2.65
C ILE A 208 -3.88 -1.64 -2.78
N LEU A 209 -3.65 -2.87 -2.37
CA LEU A 209 -4.63 -3.94 -2.37
C LEU A 209 -5.23 -4.07 -0.97
N ARG A 210 -6.55 -3.96 -0.89
CA ARG A 210 -7.32 -4.20 0.33
C ARG A 210 -8.33 -5.31 0.02
N GLY A 211 -8.15 -6.52 0.57
CA GLY A 211 -9.08 -7.59 0.23
C GLY A 211 -8.92 -8.91 0.97
N GLY A 212 -10.07 -9.36 1.50
CA GLY A 212 -10.44 -10.74 1.79
C GLY A 212 -10.29 -11.18 3.25
N SER A 213 -11.33 -11.79 3.83
CA SER A 213 -11.10 -12.77 4.91
C SER A 213 -10.41 -13.98 4.29
N ASP A 214 -9.30 -14.45 4.88
CA ASP A 214 -8.77 -15.76 4.51
C ASP A 214 -9.81 -16.87 4.82
N ALA A 215 -9.51 -18.12 4.44
CA ALA A 215 -10.39 -19.25 4.75
C ALA A 215 -10.64 -19.44 6.27
N SER A 216 -9.88 -18.74 7.12
CA SER A 216 -10.01 -18.70 8.58
C SER A 216 -10.81 -17.50 9.11
N GLY A 217 -11.32 -16.62 8.25
CA GLY A 217 -12.09 -15.45 8.65
C GLY A 217 -11.26 -14.22 9.04
N ARG A 218 -9.93 -14.30 9.06
CA ARG A 218 -9.05 -13.17 9.38
C ARG A 218 -9.00 -12.20 8.22
N ARG A 219 -9.31 -10.93 8.48
CA ARG A 219 -9.18 -9.84 7.50
C ARG A 219 -7.72 -9.76 7.06
N LYS A 220 -7.46 -10.05 5.79
CA LYS A 220 -6.16 -9.83 5.16
C LYS A 220 -5.84 -8.32 5.23
N GLY A 221 -4.64 -8.00 5.68
CA GLY A 221 -4.16 -6.63 5.86
C GLY A 221 -4.05 -5.84 4.55
N VAL A 222 -3.61 -4.59 4.66
CA VAL A 222 -3.30 -3.76 3.48
C VAL A 222 -1.98 -4.22 2.89
N GLU A 223 -1.99 -4.59 1.61
CA GLU A 223 -0.77 -4.94 0.87
C GLU A 223 -0.40 -3.80 -0.08
N ARG A 224 0.89 -3.43 -0.08
CA ARG A 224 1.45 -2.37 -0.95
C ARG A 224 2.54 -2.94 -1.84
N VAL A 225 2.53 -2.53 -3.11
CA VAL A 225 3.51 -2.94 -4.12
C VAL A 225 3.89 -1.73 -4.97
N LEU A 226 5.16 -1.62 -5.35
CA LEU A 226 5.61 -0.64 -6.34
C LEU A 226 6.08 -1.33 -7.61
N GLU A 227 5.66 -0.81 -8.75
CA GLU A 227 6.11 -1.23 -10.07
C GLU A 227 6.47 -0.06 -10.97
N GLY A 228 7.29 -0.33 -11.98
CA GLY A 228 7.54 0.63 -13.04
C GLY A 228 6.48 0.51 -14.13
N TRP A 229 6.27 1.59 -14.86
CA TRP A 229 5.42 1.60 -16.03
C TRP A 229 6.12 2.29 -17.19
N ASP A 230 6.18 1.59 -18.31
CA ASP A 230 6.68 2.10 -19.57
C ASP A 230 5.53 2.80 -20.30
N LEU A 231 5.61 4.12 -20.42
CA LEU A 231 4.59 4.94 -21.09
C LEU A 231 4.59 4.74 -22.61
N GLN A 232 5.72 4.36 -23.21
CA GLN A 232 5.82 4.13 -24.65
C GLN A 232 5.15 2.83 -25.05
N ASN A 233 5.37 1.78 -24.26
CA ASN A 233 4.82 0.46 -24.52
C ASN A 233 3.48 0.20 -23.82
N GLY A 234 3.07 1.09 -22.91
CA GLY A 234 1.81 0.97 -22.16
C GLY A 234 1.78 -0.31 -21.33
N CYS A 235 2.87 -0.63 -20.62
CA CYS A 235 2.96 -1.87 -19.86
C CYS A 235 3.73 -1.72 -18.55
N ALA A 236 3.38 -2.59 -17.58
CA ALA A 236 4.08 -2.69 -16.32
C ALA A 236 5.43 -3.38 -16.52
N VAL A 237 6.45 -2.89 -15.81
CA VAL A 237 7.81 -3.40 -15.80
C VAL A 237 8.34 -3.42 -14.37
N GLU A 238 9.32 -4.28 -14.10
CA GLU A 238 10.02 -4.27 -12.81
C GLU A 238 10.70 -2.90 -12.59
N LEU A 239 10.67 -2.38 -11.36
CA LEU A 239 11.31 -1.09 -11.03
C LEU A 239 12.78 -1.01 -11.44
N SER A 240 13.49 -2.14 -11.40
CA SER A 240 14.90 -2.25 -11.81
C SER A 240 15.13 -2.06 -13.32
N ARG A 241 14.07 -2.16 -14.13
CA ARG A 241 14.13 -1.99 -15.59
C ARG A 241 13.86 -0.56 -16.03
N LEU A 242 13.40 0.31 -15.13
CA LEU A 242 13.25 1.73 -15.42
C LEU A 242 14.62 2.35 -15.68
N SER A 243 14.81 2.87 -16.89
CA SER A 243 16.05 3.51 -17.32
C SER A 243 16.37 4.73 -16.46
N SER A 244 15.34 5.48 -16.05
CA SER A 244 15.41 6.62 -15.13
C SER A 244 15.97 6.27 -13.75
N LEU A 245 15.85 5.01 -13.32
CA LEU A 245 16.33 4.53 -12.02
C LEU A 245 17.62 3.70 -12.12
N SER A 246 18.18 3.50 -13.31
CA SER A 246 19.29 2.58 -13.55
C SER A 246 20.51 2.82 -12.65
N ASP A 247 20.81 4.08 -12.30
CA ASP A 247 21.93 4.43 -11.43
C ASP A 247 21.74 4.00 -9.97
N LEU A 248 20.49 3.87 -9.51
CA LEU A 248 20.18 3.38 -8.17
C LEU A 248 20.53 1.90 -8.03
N TRP A 249 20.26 1.12 -9.08
CA TRP A 249 20.48 -0.33 -9.10
C TRP A 249 21.94 -0.74 -9.34
N LYS A 250 22.78 0.19 -9.84
CA LYS A 250 24.24 -0.02 -9.92
C LYS A 250 24.92 0.04 -8.55
N LYS A 251 24.28 0.65 -7.54
CA LYS A 251 24.83 0.69 -6.18
C LYS A 251 24.69 -0.70 -5.54
N LYS A 252 25.82 -1.27 -5.17
CA LYS A 252 25.94 -2.59 -4.55
C LYS A 252 25.09 -2.63 -3.27
N ILE A 253 24.32 -3.71 -3.09
CA ILE A 253 23.61 -4.02 -1.84
C ILE A 253 24.64 -3.97 -0.71
N VAL A 254 24.57 -2.94 0.13
CA VAL A 254 25.20 -2.99 1.44
C VAL A 254 24.20 -3.74 2.28
N GLU A 255 24.42 -5.05 2.43
CA GLU A 255 23.80 -5.79 3.52
C GLU A 255 24.24 -5.10 4.80
N GLU A 256 23.39 -4.21 5.32
CA GLU A 256 23.41 -3.83 6.72
C GLU A 256 22.90 -5.05 7.47
N ALA A 257 23.77 -6.07 7.57
CA ALA A 257 23.65 -7.06 8.63
C ALA A 257 23.52 -6.23 9.90
N ALA A 258 22.37 -6.34 10.58
CA ALA A 258 22.09 -5.59 11.80
C ALA A 258 23.38 -5.62 12.63
N PRO A 259 24.04 -4.46 12.86
CA PRO A 259 25.32 -4.47 13.53
C PRO A 259 25.06 -5.11 14.88
N ASP A 260 25.72 -6.23 15.16
CA ASP A 260 25.62 -6.87 16.46
C ASP A 260 25.97 -5.78 17.48
N PRO A 261 25.01 -5.35 18.33
CA PRO A 261 25.20 -4.21 19.23
C PRO A 261 26.36 -4.45 20.20
N MET A 262 26.87 -5.68 20.27
CA MET A 262 28.01 -6.11 21.06
C MET A 262 29.37 -5.98 20.35
N GLN A 263 29.44 -5.54 19.08
CA GLN A 263 30.70 -5.44 18.32
C GLN A 263 31.54 -4.19 18.65
N ASN A 264 30.94 -3.14 19.23
CA ASN A 264 31.59 -1.84 19.49
C ASN A 264 31.66 -1.46 20.99
N ILE A 265 31.55 -2.44 21.88
CA ILE A 265 31.74 -2.24 23.32
C ILE A 265 33.21 -2.42 23.68
N SER A 266 33.76 -1.53 24.52
CA SER A 266 35.16 -1.58 24.97
C SER A 266 35.47 -2.72 25.95
N PHE A 267 34.47 -3.54 26.28
CA PHE A 267 34.58 -4.68 27.18
C PHE A 267 33.63 -5.78 26.70
N ASN A 268 34.05 -7.03 26.82
CA ASN A 268 33.27 -8.18 26.36
C ASN A 268 32.12 -8.49 27.35
N LEU A 269 30.88 -8.41 26.89
CA LEU A 269 29.68 -8.79 27.64
C LEU A 269 29.32 -10.28 27.53
N GLN A 270 29.97 -11.03 26.63
CA GLN A 270 29.75 -12.47 26.47
C GLN A 270 30.70 -13.27 27.36
N LEU A 271 30.17 -14.29 28.04
CA LEU A 271 30.98 -15.28 28.72
C LEU A 271 31.48 -16.31 27.71
N THR A 272 32.80 -16.51 27.67
CA THR A 272 33.34 -17.70 27.00
C THR A 272 32.97 -18.95 27.80
N PRO A 273 32.86 -20.14 27.15
CA PRO A 273 32.56 -21.39 27.85
C PRO A 273 33.51 -21.66 29.04
N SER A 274 34.79 -21.33 28.89
CA SER A 274 35.79 -21.47 29.95
C SER A 274 35.56 -20.51 31.12
N GLN A 275 35.10 -19.28 30.87
CA GLN A 275 34.74 -18.31 31.93
C GLN A 275 33.47 -18.71 32.66
N GLN A 276 32.49 -19.29 31.95
CA GLN A 276 31.26 -19.80 32.56
C GLN A 276 31.58 -21.00 33.48
N GLU A 277 32.43 -21.93 33.02
CA GLU A 277 32.93 -23.02 33.86
C GLU A 277 33.73 -22.54 35.06
N ALA A 278 34.58 -21.52 34.87
CA ALA A 278 35.37 -20.94 35.96
C ALA A 278 34.46 -20.30 37.02
N ARG A 279 33.44 -19.53 36.60
CA ARG A 279 32.44 -18.93 37.50
C ARG A 279 31.67 -19.99 38.28
N ALA A 280 31.28 -21.10 37.64
CA ALA A 280 30.58 -22.19 38.30
C ALA A 280 31.41 -22.91 39.36
N ARG A 281 32.75 -22.83 39.28
CA ARG A 281 33.68 -23.43 40.25
C ARG A 281 34.06 -22.49 41.39
N VAL A 282 33.66 -21.21 41.35
CA VAL A 282 33.96 -20.27 42.43
C VAL A 282 33.14 -20.68 43.66
N PRO A 283 33.79 -21.04 44.78
CA PRO A 283 33.08 -21.40 46.00
C PRO A 283 32.30 -20.19 46.52
N LEU A 284 30.99 -20.35 46.66
CA LEU A 284 30.13 -19.29 47.18
C LEU A 284 30.33 -19.21 48.71
N PRO A 285 30.68 -18.02 49.26
CA PRO A 285 31.09 -17.90 50.66
C PRO A 285 30.01 -18.20 51.72
N TYR A 286 28.74 -18.38 51.32
CA TYR A 286 27.60 -18.55 52.23
C TYR A 286 26.58 -19.60 51.78
N VAL A 287 27.02 -20.69 51.17
CA VAL A 287 26.11 -21.83 50.95
C VAL A 287 25.98 -22.60 52.27
N LEU A 288 24.84 -22.42 52.95
CA LEU A 288 24.40 -23.34 54.01
C LEU A 288 24.05 -24.68 53.35
N GLU A 289 25.03 -25.57 53.24
CA GLU A 289 24.75 -26.97 52.96
C GLU A 289 23.94 -27.53 54.13
N GLY A 290 22.68 -27.91 53.86
CA GLY A 290 21.78 -28.49 54.84
C GLY A 290 22.43 -29.71 55.49
N ARG A 291 22.92 -29.54 56.73
CA ARG A 291 23.43 -30.64 57.55
C ARG A 291 22.30 -31.60 57.87
N SER A 292 22.42 -32.82 57.37
CA SER A 292 21.71 -34.00 57.84
C SER A 292 22.15 -34.34 59.27
N SER A 293 21.17 -34.31 60.17
CA SER A 293 21.08 -34.98 61.48
C SER A 293 22.36 -35.56 62.11
N SER A 294 23.01 -34.81 63.00
CA SER A 294 23.48 -35.31 64.32
C SER A 294 24.17 -34.20 65.16
N GLN A 295 23.56 -33.89 66.31
CA GLN A 295 24.12 -33.19 67.50
C GLN A 295 24.18 -31.63 67.54
N PRO A 296 24.14 -31.04 68.77
CA PRO A 296 23.20 -29.97 69.13
C PRO A 296 23.69 -28.53 68.94
N ALA A 297 22.71 -27.63 68.81
CA ALA A 297 22.81 -26.20 68.53
C ALA A 297 23.59 -25.37 69.57
N PRO A 298 24.03 -24.15 69.17
CA PRO A 298 23.29 -22.98 69.64
C PRO A 298 22.88 -21.99 68.53
N SER A 299 21.75 -21.32 68.79
CA SER A 299 21.11 -20.21 68.08
C SER A 299 20.81 -20.39 66.58
N SER A 300 19.71 -21.12 66.32
CA SER A 300 18.95 -21.05 65.07
C SER A 300 18.36 -19.64 64.90
N GLY A 301 18.99 -18.79 64.07
CA GLY A 301 18.31 -17.63 63.51
C GLY A 301 17.31 -18.11 62.47
N ALA A 302 16.03 -18.21 62.84
CA ALA A 302 14.97 -18.41 61.87
C ALA A 302 14.67 -17.07 61.22
N ILE A 303 14.79 -16.98 59.90
CA ILE A 303 14.26 -15.83 59.14
C ILE A 303 12.76 -16.08 59.02
N LEU A 304 11.98 -15.40 59.87
CA LEU A 304 10.53 -15.40 59.80
C LEU A 304 10.13 -14.23 58.89
N TYR A 305 9.79 -14.54 57.65
CA TYR A 305 9.24 -13.57 56.71
C TYR A 305 7.73 -13.54 56.90
N ASP A 306 7.21 -12.38 57.29
CA ASP A 306 5.77 -12.10 57.37
C ASP A 306 5.46 -11.16 56.20
N PRO A 307 4.78 -11.63 55.15
CA PRO A 307 4.47 -10.81 53.98
C PRO A 307 3.58 -9.65 54.42
N ASP A 308 4.04 -8.42 54.17
CA ASP A 308 3.22 -7.24 54.41
C ASP A 308 2.32 -6.96 53.20
N SER A 309 1.32 -6.12 53.39
CA SER A 309 0.36 -5.75 52.34
C SER A 309 0.95 -4.83 51.25
N ALA A 310 2.28 -4.70 51.16
CA ALA A 310 2.99 -4.03 50.09
C ALA A 310 3.90 -5.00 49.29
N ASP A 311 4.01 -6.27 49.73
CA ASP A 311 4.49 -7.37 48.88
C ASP A 311 3.36 -7.79 47.93
N ASP A 312 2.98 -6.84 47.08
CA ASP A 312 2.13 -7.05 45.92
C ASP A 312 2.95 -7.87 44.92
N ILE A 313 2.96 -9.20 45.10
CA ILE A 313 3.19 -10.13 44.00
C ILE A 313 2.10 -9.80 42.98
N ASP A 314 2.48 -9.01 41.99
CA ASP A 314 1.71 -8.81 40.79
C ASP A 314 1.65 -10.18 40.09
N ASP A 315 0.51 -10.87 40.24
CA ASP A 315 0.24 -12.15 39.59
C ASP A 315 0.10 -11.99 38.06
N ASP A 316 0.08 -10.76 37.51
CA ASP A 316 0.22 -10.52 36.07
C ASP A 316 1.72 -10.46 35.71
N ASP A 317 2.35 -11.63 35.56
CA ASP A 317 3.64 -11.74 34.88
C ASP A 317 3.46 -11.20 33.45
N PRO A 318 4.03 -10.02 33.10
CA PRO A 318 3.80 -9.37 31.81
C PRO A 318 4.37 -10.17 30.62
N ASP A 319 5.01 -11.30 30.93
CA ASP A 319 5.60 -12.24 30.00
C ASP A 319 4.59 -13.29 29.49
N GLU A 320 3.45 -13.53 30.18
CA GLU A 320 2.46 -14.56 29.81
C GLU A 320 1.63 -14.20 28.56
N ASP A 321 1.61 -12.94 28.14
CA ASP A 321 0.93 -12.48 26.92
C ASP A 321 1.84 -12.50 25.66
N LEU A 322 3.10 -12.95 25.78
CA LEU A 322 4.11 -12.89 24.71
C LEU A 322 4.15 -14.11 23.78
N ASP A 323 3.01 -14.77 23.56
CA ASP A 323 2.85 -15.72 22.45
C ASP A 323 2.24 -15.01 21.22
N ILE A 324 3.10 -14.31 20.46
CA ILE A 324 2.80 -13.76 19.12
C ILE A 324 3.72 -14.33 18.03
#